data_AF-A0A8T3YCX8-F1
#
_entry.id   AF-A0A8T3YCX8-F1
#
_cell.length_a   1.000
_cell.length_b   1.000
_cell.length_c   1.000
_cell.angle_alpha   90.00
_cell.angle_beta   90.00
_cell.angle_gamma   90.00
#
_symmetry.space_group_name_H-M   'P 1'
#
loop_
_entity.id
_entity.type
_entity.pdbx_description
1 polymer ?
#
loop_
_entity_poly.entity_id
_entity_poly.type
_entity_poly.pdbx_seq_one_letter_code
_entity_poly.pdbx_strand_id
1 'polypeptide(L)'
;MITMRRLYLLAAVALTAILAVAMLAAYFLPVARQESRSFASSLAAALSAAGMEVQEVGTLALPYFEPRAKVLAVNGQDVQVFEYASPAEVATAAGQVAPDGTAIAGKPADWPEPARFYRKGNAIVLYVGRDPAVRAALETQLGQPFAASPSLTTLAKGVAFSGPEDASLYAINSSAGLKTAWARANQGYEQLPSMPTIDFTQQQVLAAFLGQRPSSGYYAEIYNVTVEDAVTRVYVRETTPGKGCIVFQSLTYPFHLATVAVSDKPAVFTTEAVARNC
;
A
#
# COMPACT_ATOMS: atom_id res chain seq x y z
N MET A 1 -32.36 -12.90 -79.11
CA MET A 1 -31.18 -13.69 -78.71
C MET A 1 -30.01 -12.74 -78.43
N ILE A 2 -29.91 -12.25 -77.20
CA ILE A 2 -28.71 -11.54 -76.74
C ILE A 2 -27.66 -12.63 -76.56
N THR A 3 -26.64 -12.63 -77.41
CA THR A 3 -25.61 -13.67 -77.44
C THR A 3 -24.88 -13.72 -76.09
N MET A 4 -24.73 -14.92 -75.51
CA MET A 4 -24.12 -15.18 -74.19
C MET A 4 -22.81 -14.39 -73.97
N ARG A 5 -22.06 -14.13 -75.04
CA ARG A 5 -20.83 -13.34 -75.05
C ARG A 5 -20.98 -11.92 -74.48
N ARG A 6 -22.12 -11.25 -74.70
CA ARG A 6 -22.41 -9.92 -74.12
C ARG A 6 -22.74 -9.99 -72.63
N LEU A 7 -23.36 -11.08 -72.18
CA LEU A 7 -23.69 -11.29 -70.78
C LEU A 7 -22.43 -11.56 -69.94
N TYR A 8 -21.48 -12.35 -70.47
CA TYR A 8 -20.19 -12.61 -69.82
C TYR A 8 -19.31 -11.35 -69.73
N LEU A 9 -19.28 -10.51 -70.77
CA LEU A 9 -18.51 -9.27 -70.76
C LEU A 9 -19.06 -8.26 -69.73
N LEU A 10 -20.38 -8.11 -69.64
CA LEU A 10 -21.00 -7.23 -68.64
C LEU A 10 -20.79 -7.75 -67.21
N ALA A 11 -20.87 -9.07 -66.99
CA ALA A 11 -20.58 -9.67 -65.69
C ALA A 11 -19.10 -9.49 -65.28
N ALA A 12 -18.15 -9.64 -66.22
CA ALA A 12 -16.73 -9.45 -65.95
C ALA A 12 -16.36 -7.99 -65.63
N VAL A 13 -16.97 -7.02 -66.32
CA VAL A 13 -16.77 -5.59 -66.03
C VAL A 13 -17.40 -5.21 -64.69
N ALA A 14 -18.58 -5.74 -64.37
CA ALA A 14 -19.20 -5.52 -63.07
C ALA A 14 -18.36 -6.12 -61.92
N LEU A 15 -17.82 -7.34 -62.10
CA LEU A 15 -16.99 -7.99 -61.09
C LEU A 15 -15.66 -7.25 -60.86
N THR A 16 -15.02 -6.78 -61.92
CA THR A 16 -13.79 -5.98 -61.81
C THR A 16 -14.03 -4.61 -61.20
N ALA A 17 -15.16 -3.96 -61.49
CA ALA A 17 -15.55 -2.71 -60.82
C ALA A 17 -15.84 -2.93 -59.31
N ILE A 18 -16.53 -4.02 -58.95
CA ILE A 18 -16.79 -4.36 -57.54
C ILE A 18 -15.48 -4.67 -56.80
N LEU A 19 -14.57 -5.43 -57.41
CA LEU A 19 -13.24 -5.70 -56.83
C LEU A 19 -12.40 -4.44 -56.70
N ALA A 20 -12.45 -3.52 -57.67
CA ALA A 20 -11.74 -2.25 -57.61
C ALA A 20 -12.29 -1.33 -56.50
N VAL A 21 -13.62 -1.27 -56.33
CA VAL A 21 -14.26 -0.52 -55.24
C VAL A 21 -13.98 -1.15 -53.88
N ALA A 22 -13.99 -2.48 -53.77
CA ALA A 22 -13.63 -3.18 -52.53
C ALA A 22 -12.14 -2.99 -52.16
N MET A 23 -11.26 -2.99 -53.17
CA MET A 23 -9.82 -2.73 -52.97
C MET A 23 -9.55 -1.26 -52.61
N LEU A 24 -10.29 -0.30 -53.22
CA LEU A 24 -10.25 1.11 -52.79
C LEU A 24 -10.78 1.30 -51.36
N ALA A 25 -11.89 0.63 -50.99
CA ALA A 25 -12.46 0.71 -49.65
C ALA A 25 -11.53 0.13 -48.58
N ALA A 26 -10.72 -0.88 -48.92
CA ALA A 26 -9.69 -1.42 -48.02
C ALA A 26 -8.53 -0.43 -47.78
N TYR A 27 -8.22 0.46 -48.74
CA TYR A 27 -7.25 1.56 -48.55
C TYR A 27 -7.81 2.71 -47.68
N PHE A 28 -9.13 2.84 -47.61
CA PHE A 28 -9.83 3.83 -46.77
C PHE A 28 -10.40 3.25 -45.47
N LEU A 29 -10.06 2.01 -45.11
CA LEU A 29 -10.26 1.58 -43.73
C LEU A 29 -9.48 2.58 -42.87
N PRO A 30 -10.12 3.31 -41.93
CA PRO A 30 -9.35 3.98 -40.91
C PRO A 30 -8.53 2.84 -40.30
N VAL A 31 -7.20 2.93 -40.38
CA VAL A 31 -6.35 2.14 -39.48
C VAL A 31 -6.95 2.45 -38.13
N ALA A 32 -7.67 1.49 -37.56
CA ALA A 32 -8.17 1.62 -36.21
C ALA A 32 -6.91 1.93 -35.44
N ARG A 33 -6.78 3.18 -34.98
CA ARG A 33 -5.64 3.62 -34.21
C ARG A 33 -5.66 2.66 -33.05
N GLN A 34 -4.77 1.69 -33.10
CA GLN A 34 -4.57 0.75 -32.02
C GLN A 34 -3.98 1.68 -30.96
N GLU A 35 -4.86 2.32 -30.18
CA GLU A 35 -4.46 3.12 -29.03
C GLU A 35 -3.50 2.20 -28.30
N SER A 36 -2.25 2.63 -28.24
CA SER A 36 -1.23 1.94 -27.46
C SER A 36 -1.87 1.69 -26.10
N ARG A 37 -2.20 0.42 -25.83
CA ARG A 37 -2.96 0.08 -24.64
C ARG A 37 -2.08 0.48 -23.45
N SER A 38 -2.47 1.55 -22.77
CA SER A 38 -1.71 2.09 -21.63
C SER A 38 -1.40 0.98 -20.63
N PHE A 39 -0.27 1.07 -19.94
CA PHE A 39 0.14 0.07 -18.98
C PHE A 39 -0.95 -0.18 -17.92
N ALA A 40 -1.59 0.90 -17.42
CA ALA A 40 -2.69 0.85 -16.47
C ALA A 40 -3.86 0.00 -16.99
N SER A 41 -4.27 0.19 -18.25
CA SER A 41 -5.36 -0.61 -18.85
C SER A 41 -4.98 -2.09 -19.05
N SER A 42 -3.70 -2.37 -19.28
CA SER A 42 -3.20 -3.75 -19.36
C SER A 42 -3.13 -4.40 -17.97
N LEU A 43 -2.67 -3.67 -16.96
CA LEU A 43 -2.65 -4.12 -15.57
C LEU A 43 -4.06 -4.34 -15.02
N ALA A 44 -4.99 -3.43 -15.28
CA ALA A 44 -6.39 -3.57 -14.89
C ALA A 44 -7.00 -4.86 -15.47
N ALA A 45 -6.80 -5.12 -16.76
CA ALA A 45 -7.27 -6.35 -17.40
C ALA A 45 -6.64 -7.61 -16.78
N ALA A 46 -5.34 -7.58 -16.46
CA ALA A 46 -4.66 -8.70 -15.82
C ALA A 46 -5.16 -8.95 -14.38
N LEU A 47 -5.42 -7.90 -13.62
CA LEU A 47 -5.99 -8.00 -12.26
C LEU A 47 -7.44 -8.51 -12.29
N SER A 48 -8.26 -8.03 -13.24
CA SER A 48 -9.62 -8.56 -13.45
C SER A 48 -9.60 -10.04 -13.86
N ALA A 49 -8.67 -10.44 -14.74
CA ALA A 49 -8.50 -11.84 -15.10
C ALA A 49 -8.05 -12.72 -13.91
N ALA A 50 -7.39 -12.13 -12.91
CA ALA A 50 -7.06 -12.77 -11.64
C ALA A 50 -8.22 -12.79 -10.63
N GLY A 51 -9.42 -12.36 -11.03
CA GLY A 51 -10.63 -12.39 -10.20
C GLY A 51 -10.84 -11.15 -9.31
N MET A 52 -10.06 -10.08 -9.51
CA MET A 52 -10.21 -8.84 -8.76
C MET A 52 -11.29 -7.95 -9.38
N GLU A 53 -12.06 -7.23 -8.57
CA GLU A 53 -12.91 -6.15 -9.07
C GLU A 53 -12.03 -4.92 -9.34
N VAL A 54 -12.03 -4.41 -10.58
CA VAL A 54 -11.16 -3.29 -10.96
C VAL A 54 -11.97 -2.20 -11.65
N GLN A 55 -11.83 -0.96 -11.18
CA GLN A 55 -12.45 0.22 -11.76
C GLN A 55 -11.41 1.34 -11.92
N GLU A 56 -11.35 2.00 -13.08
CA GLU A 56 -10.53 3.21 -13.23
C GLU A 56 -11.30 4.40 -12.64
N VAL A 57 -10.76 5.01 -11.59
CA VAL A 57 -11.48 6.01 -10.79
C VAL A 57 -10.98 7.44 -11.00
N GLY A 58 -9.86 7.63 -11.70
CA GLY A 58 -9.38 8.96 -12.10
C GLY A 58 -7.87 9.09 -12.15
N THR A 59 -7.37 10.29 -11.86
CA THR A 59 -5.93 10.57 -11.80
C THR A 59 -5.55 11.28 -10.51
N LEU A 60 -4.34 11.03 -10.03
CA LEU A 60 -3.77 11.62 -8.81
C LEU A 60 -2.40 12.23 -9.11
N ALA A 61 -2.10 13.39 -8.52
CA ALA A 61 -0.75 13.92 -8.47
C ALA A 61 -0.19 13.71 -7.06
N LEU A 62 0.99 13.09 -6.98
CA LEU A 62 1.73 13.01 -5.72
C LEU A 62 2.69 14.21 -5.61
N PRO A 63 2.86 14.79 -4.41
CA PRO A 63 3.88 15.81 -4.21
C PRO A 63 5.27 15.29 -4.58
N TYR A 64 6.00 16.07 -5.38
CA TYR A 64 7.39 15.78 -5.79
C TYR A 64 7.58 14.49 -6.59
N PHE A 65 6.50 13.90 -7.15
CA PHE A 65 6.55 12.68 -7.94
C PHE A 65 5.68 12.84 -9.19
N GLU A 66 6.34 12.91 -10.34
CA GLU A 66 5.71 13.03 -11.66
C GLU A 66 5.94 11.76 -12.47
N PRO A 67 5.05 11.42 -13.42
CA PRO A 67 3.86 12.17 -13.87
C PRO A 67 2.65 11.99 -12.93
N ARG A 68 1.46 12.52 -13.32
CA ARG A 68 0.19 12.13 -12.67
C ARG A 68 -0.06 10.63 -12.84
N ALA A 69 -0.44 9.95 -11.76
CA ALA A 69 -0.88 8.57 -11.82
C ALA A 69 -2.30 8.45 -12.35
N LYS A 70 -2.59 7.37 -13.07
CA LYS A 70 -3.93 6.81 -13.20
C LYS A 70 -4.26 6.00 -11.94
N VAL A 71 -5.47 6.10 -11.43
CA VAL A 71 -5.90 5.38 -10.22
C VAL A 71 -6.87 4.28 -10.60
N LEU A 72 -6.52 3.05 -10.21
CA LEU A 72 -7.36 1.87 -10.32
C LEU A 72 -7.85 1.51 -8.91
N ALA A 73 -9.16 1.51 -8.69
CA ALA A 73 -9.75 0.90 -7.50
C ALA A 73 -9.82 -0.61 -7.70
N VAL A 74 -9.05 -1.37 -6.92
CA VAL A 74 -8.94 -2.83 -6.97
C VAL A 74 -9.52 -3.40 -5.67
N ASN A 75 -10.66 -4.08 -5.73
CA ASN A 75 -11.47 -4.47 -4.56
C ASN A 75 -11.73 -3.28 -3.60
N GLY A 76 -11.90 -2.07 -4.15
CA GLY A 76 -12.07 -0.83 -3.38
C GLY A 76 -10.80 -0.25 -2.76
N GLN A 77 -9.61 -0.80 -3.06
CA GLN A 77 -8.31 -0.23 -2.66
C GLN A 77 -7.61 0.46 -3.84
N ASP A 78 -7.03 1.64 -3.60
CA ASP A 78 -6.39 2.41 -4.67
C ASP A 78 -5.01 1.85 -5.07
N VAL A 79 -4.86 1.60 -6.36
CA VAL A 79 -3.61 1.26 -7.04
C VAL A 79 -3.29 2.37 -8.04
N GLN A 80 -2.19 3.08 -7.80
CA GLN A 80 -1.77 4.25 -8.58
C GLN A 80 -0.71 3.83 -9.60
N VAL A 81 -0.93 4.15 -10.87
CA VAL A 81 -0.07 3.76 -11.99
C VAL A 81 0.53 4.98 -12.65
N PHE A 82 1.84 5.17 -12.46
CA PHE A 82 2.66 6.22 -13.04
C PHE A 82 3.30 5.70 -14.33
N GLU A 83 2.83 6.14 -15.49
CA GLU A 83 3.37 5.73 -16.79
C GLU A 83 4.32 6.78 -17.36
N TYR A 84 5.55 6.36 -17.65
CA TYR A 84 6.62 7.22 -18.14
C TYR A 84 6.82 7.03 -19.64
N ALA A 85 7.42 8.02 -20.29
CA ALA A 85 7.70 7.94 -21.73
C ALA A 85 8.82 6.94 -22.04
N SER A 86 9.72 6.68 -21.08
CA SER A 86 10.84 5.77 -21.26
C SER A 86 11.22 5.00 -19.98
N PRO A 87 11.85 3.82 -20.10
CA PRO A 87 12.41 3.10 -18.96
C PRO A 87 13.49 3.88 -18.19
N ALA A 88 14.15 4.85 -18.83
CA ALA A 88 15.15 5.70 -18.19
C ALA A 88 14.50 6.66 -17.18
N GLU A 89 13.38 7.29 -17.56
CA GLU A 89 12.60 8.13 -16.65
C GLU A 89 12.06 7.33 -15.45
N VAL A 90 11.62 6.09 -15.66
CA VAL A 90 11.26 5.18 -14.57
C VAL A 90 12.42 4.96 -13.60
N ALA A 91 13.64 4.78 -14.12
CA ALA A 91 14.81 4.59 -13.26
C ALA A 91 15.11 5.85 -12.43
N THR A 92 15.02 7.03 -13.05
CA THR A 92 15.18 8.31 -12.36
C THR A 92 14.14 8.51 -11.27
N ALA A 93 12.85 8.27 -11.57
CA ALA A 93 11.79 8.40 -10.59
C ALA A 93 11.89 7.36 -9.47
N ALA A 94 12.16 6.09 -9.79
CA ALA A 94 12.36 5.04 -8.79
C ALA A 94 13.52 5.39 -7.83
N GLY A 95 14.60 6.01 -8.32
CA GLY A 95 15.72 6.47 -7.51
C GLY A 95 15.37 7.61 -6.54
N GLN A 96 14.23 8.26 -6.69
CA GLN A 96 13.73 9.25 -5.73
C GLN A 96 12.98 8.61 -4.55
N VAL A 97 12.54 7.37 -4.69
CA VAL A 97 11.79 6.66 -3.64
C VAL A 97 12.78 5.95 -2.73
N ALA A 98 12.69 6.22 -1.42
CA ALA A 98 13.51 5.51 -0.44
C ALA A 98 13.19 4.00 -0.47
N PRO A 99 14.14 3.10 -0.18
CA PRO A 99 13.90 1.64 -0.22
C PRO A 99 12.75 1.15 0.67
N ASP A 100 12.42 1.89 1.72
CA ASP A 100 11.29 1.61 2.60
C ASP A 100 9.98 2.27 2.11
N GLY A 101 9.99 2.96 0.98
CA GLY A 101 8.82 3.61 0.40
C GLY A 101 8.23 4.75 1.25
N THR A 102 8.91 5.22 2.30
CA THR A 102 8.35 6.24 3.21
C THR A 102 8.86 7.66 2.94
N ALA A 103 9.73 7.82 1.96
CA ALA A 103 10.15 9.12 1.45
C ALA A 103 10.23 9.13 -0.08
N ILE A 104 9.89 10.28 -0.66
CA ILE A 104 10.03 10.57 -2.09
C ILE A 104 10.83 11.86 -2.24
N ALA A 105 11.89 11.83 -3.05
CA ALA A 105 12.81 12.94 -3.26
C ALA A 105 13.37 13.53 -1.94
N GLY A 106 13.63 12.66 -0.96
CA GLY A 106 14.10 13.05 0.37
C GLY A 106 13.07 13.74 1.26
N LYS A 107 11.79 13.76 0.87
CA LYS A 107 10.69 14.28 1.68
C LYS A 107 9.85 13.13 2.24
N PRO A 108 9.47 13.16 3.53
CA PRO A 108 8.59 12.15 4.10
C PRO A 108 7.26 12.07 3.33
N ALA A 109 6.80 10.86 3.08
CA ALA A 109 5.50 10.58 2.50
C ALA A 109 4.62 9.94 3.59
N ASP A 110 3.55 10.65 3.95
CA ASP A 110 2.64 10.25 5.03
C ASP A 110 1.51 9.39 4.46
N TRP A 111 1.74 8.08 4.41
CA TRP A 111 0.76 7.12 3.93
C TRP A 111 -0.19 6.70 5.06
N PRO A 112 -1.52 6.65 4.84
CA PRO A 112 -2.45 6.13 5.83
C PRO A 112 -2.31 4.61 6.03
N GLU A 113 -1.73 3.92 5.05
CA GLU A 113 -1.50 2.48 5.05
C GLU A 113 -0.12 2.15 4.45
N PRO A 114 0.40 0.91 4.62
CA PRO A 114 1.72 0.56 4.08
C PRO A 114 1.79 0.73 2.56
N ALA A 115 2.76 1.52 2.10
CA ALA A 115 3.03 1.75 0.68
C ALA A 115 3.92 0.67 0.09
N ARG A 116 3.67 0.28 -1.16
CA ARG A 116 4.50 -0.63 -1.95
C ARG A 116 4.64 -0.09 -3.35
N PHE A 117 5.88 0.13 -3.75
CA PHE A 117 6.25 0.59 -5.08
C PHE A 117 6.79 -0.57 -5.90
N TYR A 118 6.14 -0.83 -7.03
CA TYR A 118 6.54 -1.83 -8.01
C TYR A 118 7.03 -1.14 -9.27
N ARG A 119 7.88 -1.82 -10.03
CA ARG A 119 8.37 -1.33 -11.32
C ARG A 119 8.23 -2.42 -12.36
N LYS A 120 7.56 -2.12 -13.48
CA LYS A 120 7.50 -3.01 -14.64
C LYS A 120 7.38 -2.21 -15.93
N GLY A 121 8.20 -2.55 -16.93
CA GLY A 121 8.23 -1.84 -18.20
C GLY A 121 8.53 -0.35 -18.02
N ASN A 122 7.66 0.50 -18.56
CA ASN A 122 7.72 1.95 -18.45
C ASN A 122 6.84 2.52 -17.31
N ALA A 123 6.48 1.73 -16.29
CA ALA A 123 5.60 2.17 -15.22
C ALA A 123 6.16 1.91 -13.80
N ILE A 124 5.80 2.82 -12.89
CA ILE A 124 5.84 2.62 -11.44
C ILE A 124 4.40 2.44 -10.96
N VAL A 125 4.16 1.43 -10.13
CA VAL A 125 2.86 1.19 -9.52
C VAL A 125 2.99 1.36 -8.01
N LEU A 126 2.18 2.22 -7.43
CA LEU A 126 2.08 2.41 -5.98
C LEU A 126 0.78 1.81 -5.48
N TYR A 127 0.88 0.89 -4.53
CA TYR A 127 -0.25 0.38 -3.75
C TYR A 127 -0.11 0.81 -2.29
N VAL A 128 -1.11 1.50 -1.76
CA VAL A 128 -1.18 1.95 -0.36
C VAL A 128 -2.31 1.19 0.30
N GLY A 129 -2.00 0.09 1.00
CA GLY A 129 -3.03 -0.79 1.56
C GLY A 129 -2.50 -2.06 2.24
N ARG A 130 -3.42 -2.82 2.85
CA ARG A 130 -3.11 -4.06 3.60
C ARG A 130 -3.73 -5.33 3.03
N ASP A 131 -4.61 -5.24 2.03
CA ASP A 131 -5.29 -6.41 1.46
C ASP A 131 -4.24 -7.41 0.90
N PRO A 132 -4.17 -8.64 1.44
CA PRO A 132 -3.20 -9.64 1.01
C PRO A 132 -3.48 -10.19 -0.38
N ALA A 133 -4.75 -10.22 -0.82
CA ALA A 133 -5.12 -10.68 -2.16
C ALA A 133 -4.70 -9.65 -3.23
N VAL A 134 -4.96 -8.36 -2.99
CA VAL A 134 -4.48 -7.28 -3.87
C VAL A 134 -2.96 -7.32 -3.98
N ARG A 135 -2.27 -7.44 -2.83
CA ARG A 135 -0.81 -7.54 -2.80
C ARG A 135 -0.28 -8.73 -3.59
N ALA A 136 -0.83 -9.93 -3.37
CA ALA A 136 -0.38 -11.13 -4.06
C ALA A 136 -0.63 -11.05 -5.58
N ALA A 137 -1.77 -10.48 -5.99
CA ALA A 137 -2.09 -10.27 -7.40
C ALA A 137 -1.11 -9.29 -8.05
N LEU A 138 -0.80 -8.16 -7.40
CA LEU A 138 0.20 -7.20 -7.87
C LEU A 138 1.60 -7.82 -7.94
N GLU A 139 2.03 -8.56 -6.91
CA GLU A 139 3.34 -9.24 -6.91
C GLU A 139 3.45 -10.29 -8.03
N THR A 140 2.36 -10.99 -8.33
CA THR A 140 2.30 -11.95 -9.46
C THR A 140 2.44 -11.24 -10.80
N GLN A 141 1.79 -10.08 -10.97
CA GLN A 141 1.83 -9.34 -12.24
C GLN A 141 3.09 -8.49 -12.40
N LEU A 142 3.65 -7.96 -11.32
CA LEU A 142 4.67 -6.91 -11.34
C LEU A 142 6.03 -7.38 -10.82
N GLY A 143 6.09 -8.51 -10.13
CA GLY A 143 7.25 -8.93 -9.35
C GLY A 143 7.26 -8.31 -7.96
N GLN A 144 8.35 -8.51 -7.23
CA GLN A 144 8.52 -7.94 -5.89
C GLN A 144 8.60 -6.39 -5.94
N PRO A 145 8.10 -5.68 -4.92
CA PRO A 145 8.25 -4.24 -4.85
C PRO A 145 9.73 -3.87 -4.75
N PHE A 146 10.13 -2.77 -5.39
CA PHE A 146 11.48 -2.23 -5.25
C PHE A 146 11.61 -1.33 -4.01
N ALA A 147 10.49 -0.84 -3.50
CA ALA A 147 10.41 -0.15 -2.22
C ALA A 147 9.10 -0.49 -1.49
N ALA A 148 9.16 -0.74 -0.19
CA ALA A 148 7.98 -1.12 0.59
C ALA A 148 8.07 -0.65 2.04
N SER A 149 6.99 -0.04 2.53
CA SER A 149 6.87 0.37 3.93
C SER A 149 6.97 -0.83 4.85
N PRO A 150 7.67 -0.70 5.98
CA PRO A 150 7.74 -1.75 6.98
C PRO A 150 6.32 -2.20 7.34
N SER A 151 6.06 -3.49 7.18
CA SER A 151 4.76 -4.05 7.53
C SER A 151 4.68 -4.19 9.06
N LEU A 152 3.85 -3.35 9.68
CA LEU A 152 3.56 -3.38 11.10
C LEU A 152 2.48 -4.42 11.39
N THR A 153 2.75 -5.37 12.29
CA THR A 153 1.74 -6.34 12.77
C THR A 153 1.52 -6.15 14.27
N THR A 154 0.27 -5.91 14.68
CA THR A 154 -0.06 -5.85 16.11
C THR A 154 0.16 -7.21 16.75
N LEU A 155 1.00 -7.24 17.79
CA LEU A 155 1.26 -8.42 18.60
C LEU A 155 0.28 -8.49 19.77
N ALA A 156 0.10 -7.36 20.46
CA ALA A 156 -0.89 -7.18 21.51
C ALA A 156 -1.18 -5.68 21.69
N LYS A 157 -2.43 -5.32 21.93
CA LYS A 157 -2.86 -3.94 22.22
C LYS A 157 -3.93 -3.99 23.29
N GLY A 158 -3.89 -3.09 24.26
CA GLY A 158 -4.85 -3.10 25.35
C GLY A 158 -4.50 -2.18 26.50
N VAL A 159 -5.05 -2.50 27.66
CA VAL A 159 -4.80 -1.80 28.93
C VAL A 159 -4.35 -2.83 29.96
N ALA A 160 -3.26 -2.56 30.67
CA ALA A 160 -2.96 -3.25 31.91
C ALA A 160 -3.63 -2.51 33.09
N PHE A 161 -3.77 -3.18 34.24
CA PHE A 161 -4.41 -2.63 35.44
C PHE A 161 -3.42 -2.26 36.55
N SER A 162 -2.14 -2.55 36.35
CA SER A 162 -1.04 -2.05 37.16
C SER A 162 0.21 -1.86 36.31
N GLY A 163 1.15 -1.05 36.79
CA GLY A 163 2.40 -0.80 36.09
C GLY A 163 3.11 0.46 36.58
N PRO A 164 4.24 0.82 35.94
CA PRO A 164 4.93 2.08 36.17
C PRO A 164 4.07 3.29 35.76
N GLU A 165 4.20 4.38 36.52
CA GLU A 165 3.54 5.65 36.21
C GLU A 165 4.03 6.26 34.89
N ASP A 166 5.33 6.14 34.62
CA ASP A 166 5.96 6.74 33.45
C ASP A 166 5.72 5.95 32.15
N ALA A 167 5.56 6.72 31.07
CA ALA A 167 5.56 6.18 29.73
C ALA A 167 6.94 5.63 29.35
N SER A 168 6.95 4.58 28.54
CA SER A 168 8.19 4.01 28.01
C SER A 168 7.97 3.49 26.60
N LEU A 169 8.78 3.99 25.67
CA LEU A 169 8.74 3.62 24.26
C LEU A 169 10.11 3.06 23.88
N TYR A 170 10.16 1.83 23.36
CA TYR A 170 11.43 1.17 23.04
C TYR A 170 11.26 0.03 22.05
N ALA A 171 12.34 -0.27 21.32
CA ALA A 171 12.46 -1.47 20.51
C ALA A 171 12.98 -2.65 21.35
N ILE A 172 12.54 -3.85 20.99
CA ILE A 172 12.82 -5.12 21.67
C ILE A 172 13.35 -6.08 20.62
N ASN A 173 14.60 -6.51 20.82
CA ASN A 173 15.33 -7.35 19.86
C ASN A 173 15.67 -8.73 20.44
N SER A 174 14.99 -9.14 21.50
CA SER A 174 15.24 -10.44 22.14
C SER A 174 14.00 -11.02 22.82
N SER A 175 13.98 -12.34 22.93
CA SER A 175 12.94 -13.09 23.66
C SER A 175 12.89 -12.69 25.15
N ALA A 176 14.04 -12.41 25.77
CA ALA A 176 14.09 -11.93 27.15
C ALA A 176 13.43 -10.55 27.31
N GLY A 177 13.69 -9.61 26.40
CA GLY A 177 13.03 -8.31 26.40
C GLY A 177 11.53 -8.42 26.14
N LEU A 178 11.12 -9.31 25.24
CA LEU A 178 9.70 -9.57 24.97
C LEU A 178 9.00 -10.16 26.20
N LYS A 179 9.64 -11.09 26.93
CA LYS A 179 9.10 -11.63 28.18
C LYS A 179 8.80 -10.54 29.21
N THR A 180 9.71 -9.57 29.36
CA THR A 180 9.53 -8.43 30.26
C THR A 180 8.36 -7.54 29.81
N ALA A 181 8.32 -7.19 28.53
CA ALA A 181 7.24 -6.37 27.99
C ALA A 181 5.87 -7.08 28.03
N TRP A 182 5.84 -8.38 27.76
CA TRP A 182 4.63 -9.20 27.81
C TRP A 182 4.07 -9.31 29.22
N ALA A 183 4.94 -9.52 30.22
CA ALA A 183 4.54 -9.51 31.62
C ALA A 183 3.92 -8.15 31.99
N ARG A 184 4.53 -7.04 31.60
CA ARG A 184 4.01 -5.68 31.84
C ARG A 184 2.66 -5.45 31.16
N ALA A 185 2.53 -5.81 29.89
CA ALA A 185 1.30 -5.68 29.11
C ALA A 185 0.10 -6.42 29.73
N ASN A 186 0.37 -7.47 30.50
CA ASN A 186 -0.67 -8.30 31.09
C ASN A 186 -0.73 -8.18 32.63
N GLN A 187 -0.14 -7.13 33.21
CA GLN A 187 -0.19 -6.90 34.65
C GLN A 187 -1.63 -6.63 35.12
N GLY A 188 -2.01 -7.31 36.20
CA GLY A 188 -3.36 -7.24 36.79
C GLY A 188 -4.38 -8.21 36.20
N TYR A 189 -4.00 -9.03 35.21
CA TYR A 189 -4.83 -10.13 34.72
C TYR A 189 -4.48 -11.44 35.45
N GLU A 190 -5.51 -12.19 35.85
CA GLU A 190 -5.34 -13.53 36.46
C GLU A 190 -4.96 -14.58 35.43
N GLN A 191 -5.54 -14.50 34.23
CA GLN A 191 -5.24 -15.39 33.12
C GLN A 191 -4.39 -14.65 32.09
N LEU A 192 -3.09 -14.97 32.08
CA LEU A 192 -2.16 -14.42 31.11
C LEU A 192 -2.26 -15.17 29.78
N PRO A 193 -2.47 -14.47 28.65
CA PRO A 193 -2.32 -15.09 27.35
C PRO A 193 -0.89 -15.61 27.18
N SER A 194 -0.75 -16.73 26.45
CA SER A 194 0.55 -17.29 26.14
C SER A 194 1.39 -16.27 25.38
N MET A 195 2.65 -16.11 25.77
CA MET A 195 3.56 -15.22 25.08
C MET A 195 3.85 -15.76 23.68
N PRO A 196 3.74 -14.93 22.63
CA PRO A 196 4.05 -15.35 21.27
C PRO A 196 5.56 -15.57 21.09
N THR A 197 5.91 -16.53 20.25
CA THR A 197 7.30 -16.76 19.81
C THR A 197 7.60 -15.88 18.60
N ILE A 198 8.65 -15.07 18.67
CA ILE A 198 9.11 -14.19 17.60
C ILE A 198 10.50 -14.62 17.16
N ASP A 199 10.72 -14.71 15.84
CA ASP A 199 12.06 -14.86 15.27
C ASP A 199 12.76 -13.50 15.22
N PHE A 200 13.59 -13.23 16.23
CA PHE A 200 14.32 -11.97 16.34
C PHE A 200 15.45 -11.79 15.31
N THR A 201 15.72 -12.80 14.48
CA THR A 201 16.63 -12.66 13.34
C THR A 201 15.95 -11.98 12.14
N GLN A 202 14.61 -12.03 12.08
CA GLN A 202 13.82 -11.43 11.00
C GLN A 202 13.00 -10.22 11.47
N GLN A 203 12.59 -10.22 12.75
CA GLN A 203 11.66 -9.24 13.29
C GLN A 203 12.19 -8.61 14.58
N GLN A 204 11.71 -7.41 14.87
CA GLN A 204 11.83 -6.79 16.18
C GLN A 204 10.43 -6.41 16.69
N VAL A 205 10.29 -6.24 18.00
CA VAL A 205 9.05 -5.77 18.62
C VAL A 205 9.21 -4.32 19.04
N LEU A 206 8.28 -3.48 18.65
CA LEU A 206 8.15 -2.11 19.10
C LEU A 206 7.14 -2.08 20.25
N ALA A 207 7.51 -1.46 21.37
CA ALA A 207 6.69 -1.34 22.54
C ALA A 207 6.35 0.13 22.82
N ALA A 208 5.06 0.41 22.93
CA ALA A 208 4.55 1.68 23.42
C ALA A 208 3.73 1.44 24.69
N PHE A 209 4.23 1.88 25.84
CA PHE A 209 3.49 1.93 27.11
C PHE A 209 3.27 3.39 27.48
N LEU A 210 2.03 3.81 27.70
CA LEU A 210 1.71 5.21 28.02
C LEU A 210 1.91 5.57 29.50
N GLY A 211 2.17 4.57 30.34
CA GLY A 211 2.19 4.75 31.79
C GLY A 211 0.77 4.88 32.35
N GLN A 212 0.65 5.45 33.55
CA GLN A 212 -0.61 5.54 34.27
C GLN A 212 -1.56 6.57 33.62
N ARG A 213 -2.83 6.20 33.46
CA ARG A 213 -3.92 7.08 33.04
C ARG A 213 -5.07 7.06 34.05
N PRO A 214 -5.74 8.21 34.28
CA PRO A 214 -6.68 8.36 35.39
C PRO A 214 -8.02 7.64 35.18
N SER A 215 -8.32 7.23 33.95
CA SER A 215 -9.59 6.59 33.60
C SER A 215 -9.41 5.55 32.49
N SER A 216 -10.49 4.85 32.14
CA SER A 216 -10.58 4.16 30.85
C SER A 216 -10.67 5.16 29.68
N GLY A 217 -10.57 4.67 28.45
CA GLY A 217 -10.75 5.47 27.23
C GLY A 217 -9.46 6.03 26.63
N TYR A 218 -8.31 5.79 27.28
CA TYR A 218 -6.99 6.06 26.73
C TYR A 218 -6.48 4.87 25.92
N TYR A 219 -5.82 5.13 24.78
CA TYR A 219 -5.26 4.08 23.93
C TYR A 219 -3.88 4.46 23.42
N ALA A 220 -2.95 3.50 23.44
CA ALA A 220 -1.67 3.60 22.76
C ALA A 220 -1.78 2.96 21.38
N GLU A 221 -1.19 3.57 20.36
CA GLU A 221 -1.15 3.00 19.02
C GLU A 221 0.13 3.36 18.30
N ILE A 222 1.07 2.41 18.21
CA ILE A 222 2.05 2.42 17.11
C ILE A 222 1.27 2.27 15.80
N TYR A 223 1.26 3.31 14.96
CA TYR A 223 0.47 3.32 13.72
C TYR A 223 1.34 3.34 12.46
N ASN A 224 2.58 3.82 12.55
CA ASN A 224 3.49 3.90 11.41
C ASN A 224 4.95 3.67 11.83
N VAL A 225 5.75 3.14 10.91
CA VAL A 225 7.19 2.96 11.05
C VAL A 225 7.85 3.34 9.73
N THR A 226 8.82 4.25 9.81
CA THR A 226 9.60 4.72 8.65
C THR A 226 11.08 4.48 8.91
N VAL A 227 11.82 4.05 7.89
CA VAL A 227 13.27 3.83 7.92
C VAL A 227 13.94 5.00 7.20
N GLU A 228 14.37 5.99 7.97
CA GLU A 228 15.13 7.15 7.48
C GLU A 228 16.62 6.82 7.38
N ASP A 229 17.45 7.71 6.84
CA ASP A 229 18.88 7.48 6.64
C ASP A 229 19.61 7.01 7.91
N ALA A 230 19.32 7.62 9.07
CA ALA A 230 20.02 7.36 10.33
C ALA A 230 19.19 6.62 11.40
N VAL A 231 17.86 6.58 11.28
CA VAL A 231 16.97 6.08 12.34
C VAL A 231 15.81 5.29 11.75
N THR A 232 15.28 4.35 12.54
CA THR A 232 13.92 3.83 12.32
C THR A 232 12.97 4.69 13.14
N ARG A 233 12.23 5.59 12.50
CA ARG A 233 11.24 6.41 13.20
C ARG A 233 9.95 5.63 13.40
N VAL A 234 9.46 5.63 14.63
CA VAL A 234 8.25 4.94 15.04
C VAL A 234 7.23 5.96 15.51
N TYR A 235 6.06 5.97 14.89
CA TYR A 235 5.00 6.93 15.23
C TYR A 235 4.00 6.28 16.15
N VAL A 236 3.76 6.93 17.29
CA VAL A 236 2.84 6.49 18.33
C VAL A 236 1.75 7.53 18.50
N ARG A 237 0.50 7.10 18.45
CA ARG A 237 -0.66 7.90 18.77
C ARG A 237 -1.15 7.56 20.17
N GLU A 238 -1.27 8.56 21.01
CA GLU A 238 -2.04 8.52 22.24
C GLU A 238 -3.45 9.04 21.97
N THR A 239 -4.45 8.17 22.06
CA THR A 239 -5.85 8.60 22.05
C THR A 239 -6.29 8.92 23.46
N THR A 240 -6.87 10.10 23.66
CA THR A 240 -7.45 10.54 24.93
C THR A 240 -8.98 10.61 24.82
N PRO A 241 -9.74 10.27 25.89
CA PRO A 241 -11.19 10.44 25.88
C PRO A 241 -11.53 11.94 25.84
N GLY A 242 -12.27 12.32 24.80
CA GLY A 242 -12.68 13.69 24.55
C GLY A 242 -14.05 14.04 25.15
N LYS A 243 -14.67 15.08 24.60
CA LYS A 243 -16.01 15.52 25.01
C LYS A 243 -17.02 14.40 24.81
N GLY A 244 -17.95 14.26 25.77
CA GLY A 244 -19.08 13.33 25.70
C GLY A 244 -18.75 11.87 25.99
N CYS A 245 -17.48 11.52 26.18
CA CYS A 245 -17.09 10.16 26.50
C CYS A 245 -17.44 9.77 27.94
N ILE A 246 -18.21 8.70 28.09
CA ILE A 246 -18.47 8.04 29.36
C ILE A 246 -17.30 7.06 29.61
N VAL A 247 -16.56 7.30 30.69
CA VAL A 247 -15.37 6.50 31.06
C VAL A 247 -15.46 5.99 32.49
N PHE A 248 -14.85 4.85 32.75
CA PHE A 248 -14.68 4.31 34.10
C PHE A 248 -13.55 5.04 34.81
N GLN A 249 -13.81 5.45 36.06
CA GLN A 249 -12.85 6.16 36.92
C GLN A 249 -11.90 5.17 37.61
N SER A 250 -11.08 4.49 36.81
CA SER A 250 -10.04 3.57 37.30
C SER A 250 -8.72 3.88 36.63
N LEU A 251 -7.63 3.70 37.38
CA LEU A 251 -6.29 3.74 36.82
C LEU A 251 -6.14 2.67 35.75
N THR A 252 -5.57 3.05 34.60
CA THR A 252 -5.27 2.15 33.49
C THR A 252 -3.86 2.39 32.97
N TYR A 253 -3.30 1.40 32.28
CA TYR A 253 -1.95 1.46 31.72
C TYR A 253 -2.00 1.02 30.25
N PRO A 254 -2.38 1.92 29.32
CA PRO A 254 -2.53 1.56 27.91
C PRO A 254 -1.20 1.19 27.25
N PHE A 255 -1.24 0.19 26.37
CA PHE A 255 -0.07 -0.25 25.64
C PHE A 255 -0.39 -0.75 24.22
N HIS A 256 0.63 -0.74 23.36
CA HIS A 256 0.65 -1.43 22.08
C HIS A 256 2.04 -2.07 21.89
N LEU A 257 2.05 -3.38 21.64
CA LEU A 257 3.19 -4.15 21.17
C LEU A 257 2.94 -4.53 19.71
N ALA A 258 3.90 -4.23 18.84
CA ALA A 258 3.79 -4.55 17.42
C ALA A 258 5.11 -5.08 16.87
N THR A 259 5.06 -6.03 15.95
CA THR A 259 6.24 -6.52 15.24
C THR A 259 6.46 -5.74 13.95
N VAL A 260 7.73 -5.56 13.62
CA VAL A 260 8.20 -5.00 12.34
C VAL A 260 9.45 -5.76 11.91
N ALA A 261 9.82 -5.68 10.63
CA ALA A 261 11.10 -6.21 10.16
C ALA A 261 12.26 -5.60 10.97
N VAL A 262 13.29 -6.41 11.22
CA VAL A 262 14.50 -5.93 11.91
C VAL A 262 15.17 -4.80 11.12
N SER A 263 15.65 -3.78 11.82
CA SER A 263 16.48 -2.71 11.26
C SER A 263 17.75 -2.56 12.08
N ASP A 264 18.85 -2.27 11.40
CA ASP A 264 20.15 -1.94 11.98
C ASP A 264 20.21 -0.51 12.54
N LYS A 265 19.22 0.33 12.20
CA LYS A 265 19.13 1.71 12.64
C LYS A 265 18.48 1.80 14.01
N PRO A 266 18.93 2.72 14.89
CA PRO A 266 18.29 2.93 16.18
C PRO A 266 16.83 3.40 16.00
N ALA A 267 15.94 2.85 16.84
CA ALA A 267 14.54 3.24 16.85
C ALA A 267 14.35 4.58 17.58
N VAL A 268 13.70 5.54 16.92
CA VAL A 268 13.34 6.85 17.50
C VAL A 268 11.82 7.00 17.49
N PHE A 269 11.23 7.17 18.67
CA PHE A 269 9.79 7.26 18.81
C PHE A 269 9.32 8.72 18.74
N THR A 270 8.27 8.96 17.96
CA THR A 270 7.58 10.24 17.85
C THR A 270 6.15 10.03 18.31
N THR A 271 5.68 10.83 19.26
CA THR A 271 4.35 10.68 19.85
C THR A 271 3.45 11.85 19.46
N GLU A 272 2.22 11.55 19.06
CA GLU A 272 1.14 12.52 18.89
C GLU A 272 -0.01 12.20 19.87
N ALA A 273 -0.67 13.23 20.38
CA ALA A 273 -1.86 13.08 21.21
C ALA A 273 -3.11 13.54 20.46
N VAL A 274 -4.15 12.71 20.44
CA VAL A 274 -5.40 12.97 19.73
C VAL A 274 -6.58 12.77 20.69
N ALA A 275 -7.50 13.74 20.75
CA ALA A 275 -8.74 13.59 21.50
C ALA A 275 -9.82 12.92 20.63
N ARG A 276 -10.46 11.87 21.16
CA ARG A 276 -11.60 11.22 20.52
C ARG A 276 -12.89 11.59 21.25
N ASN A 277 -13.78 12.31 20.58
CA ASN A 277 -15.11 12.62 21.13
C ASN A 277 -16.06 11.42 21.01
N CYS A 278 -17.02 11.40 21.93
CA CYS A 278 -18.20 10.54 21.96
C CYS A 278 -19.45 11.47 22.09
#